data_AF-A0A183BNI1-F1
#
_entry.id   AF-A0A183BNI1-F1
#
_cell.length_a   1.000
_cell.length_b   1.000
_cell.length_c   1.000
_cell.angle_alpha   90.00
_cell.angle_beta   90.00
_cell.angle_gamma   90.00
#
_symmetry.space_group_name_H-M   'P 1'
#
loop_
_entity.id
_entity.type
_entity.pdbx_description
1 polymer ?
#
loop_
_entity_poly.entity_id
_entity_poly.type
_entity_poly.pdbx_seq_one_letter_code
_entity_poly.pdbx_strand_id
1 'polypeptide(L)'
;MQINDLVQAGDLITVKMAIKEVNDSSSVAINLFNEALEFHKMVGKTVMRVMLNANALYFNSSKQLNKGSTNKQTCTNGKLDKELKELQIRVMDDGFNVTLTWNNNSRTTYTYSDGLPEWAVQYITVEYNDVTLSNPPNIICVPEERCRRPMNGIEQYNIEDDALWTGVGMNTNF
;
A
#
# COMPACT_ATOMS: atom_id res chain seq x y z
N MET A 1 -9.07 6.62 1.55
CA MET A 1 -8.86 8.02 1.08
C MET A 1 -9.05 8.06 -0.43
N GLN A 2 -9.83 9.02 -0.94
CA GLN A 2 -10.12 9.15 -2.38
C GLN A 2 -9.18 10.17 -3.04
N ILE A 3 -8.78 9.90 -4.28
CA ILE A 3 -8.05 10.84 -5.13
C ILE A 3 -9.05 11.75 -5.87
N ASN A 4 -8.86 13.05 -5.77
CA ASN A 4 -9.50 14.03 -6.64
C ASN A 4 -8.66 14.17 -7.91
N ASP A 5 -9.25 13.82 -9.04
CA ASP A 5 -8.64 13.90 -10.37
C ASP A 5 -7.49 12.89 -10.60
N LEU A 6 -7.00 12.77 -11.83
CA LEU A 6 -5.98 11.79 -12.22
C LEU A 6 -4.63 12.10 -11.57
N VAL A 7 -4.04 11.10 -10.92
CA VAL A 7 -2.65 11.16 -10.43
C VAL A 7 -1.69 11.33 -11.62
N GLN A 8 -0.69 12.20 -11.47
CA GLN A 8 0.27 12.56 -12.52
C GLN A 8 1.72 12.43 -12.05
N ALA A 9 2.64 12.31 -12.99
CA ALA A 9 4.07 12.34 -12.71
C ALA A 9 4.46 13.61 -11.93
N GLY A 10 5.25 13.44 -10.88
CA GLY A 10 5.61 14.50 -9.95
C GLY A 10 4.72 14.60 -8.71
N ASP A 11 3.51 14.01 -8.73
CA ASP A 11 2.67 13.93 -7.54
C ASP A 11 3.37 13.13 -6.43
N LEU A 12 3.11 13.52 -5.19
CA LEU A 12 3.69 12.90 -4.01
C LEU A 12 2.60 12.49 -3.04
N ILE A 13 2.60 11.22 -2.65
CA ILE A 13 1.79 10.70 -1.56
C ILE A 13 2.72 10.41 -0.40
N THR A 14 2.40 10.91 0.79
CA THR A 14 3.18 10.73 2.01
C THR A 14 2.31 10.10 3.09
N VAL A 15 2.77 8.98 3.65
CA VAL A 15 2.14 8.30 4.78
C VAL A 15 3.05 8.43 5.99
N LYS A 16 2.60 9.22 6.98
CA LYS A 16 3.30 9.38 8.26
C LYS A 16 2.72 8.42 9.29
N MET A 17 3.59 7.71 9.99
CA MET A 17 3.23 6.72 10.98
C MET A 17 4.02 6.96 12.26
N ALA A 18 3.34 6.85 13.40
CA ALA A 18 3.97 6.99 14.72
C ALA A 18 3.98 5.63 15.41
N ILE A 19 4.85 4.75 14.95
CA ILE A 19 4.93 3.36 15.42
C ILE A 19 5.47 3.33 16.84
N LYS A 20 4.73 2.70 17.76
CA LYS A 20 5.16 2.44 19.15
C LYS A 20 5.84 1.10 19.27
N GLU A 21 5.21 0.07 18.71
CA GLU A 21 5.63 -1.32 18.87
C GLU A 21 5.39 -2.09 17.58
N VAL A 22 6.33 -2.99 17.28
CA VAL A 22 6.28 -4.00 16.23
C VAL A 22 6.86 -5.30 16.77
N ASN A 23 6.43 -6.42 16.18
CA ASN A 23 6.92 -7.76 16.41
C ASN A 23 7.22 -8.44 15.05
N ASP A 24 7.58 -9.71 15.06
CA ASP A 24 7.96 -10.43 13.84
C ASP A 24 6.80 -10.70 12.88
N SER A 25 5.53 -10.67 13.35
CA SER A 25 4.33 -10.77 12.52
C SER A 25 3.82 -9.41 12.02
N SER A 26 4.35 -8.30 12.55
CA SER A 26 3.93 -6.95 12.18
C SER A 26 4.08 -6.70 10.68
N SER A 27 3.07 -6.09 10.11
CA SER A 27 3.14 -5.60 8.74
C SER A 27 2.35 -4.31 8.55
N VAL A 28 2.79 -3.51 7.58
CA VAL A 28 2.09 -2.33 7.08
C VAL A 28 1.99 -2.45 5.58
N ALA A 29 0.81 -2.21 5.02
CA ALA A 29 0.60 -2.11 3.59
C ALA A 29 -0.02 -0.77 3.22
N ILE A 30 0.51 -0.13 2.18
CA ILE A 30 -0.10 1.01 1.51
C ILE A 30 -0.56 0.51 0.16
N ASN A 31 -1.86 0.65 -0.09
CA ASN A 31 -2.47 0.17 -1.32
C ASN A 31 -2.97 1.35 -2.14
N LEU A 32 -2.64 1.34 -3.42
CA LEU A 32 -3.17 2.19 -4.46
C LEU A 32 -4.11 1.34 -5.33
N PHE A 33 -5.37 1.75 -5.45
CA PHE A 33 -6.40 1.02 -6.17
C PHE A 33 -7.03 1.84 -7.29
N ASN A 34 -7.48 1.16 -8.34
CA ASN A 34 -8.29 1.76 -9.40
C ASN A 34 -9.77 1.91 -9.05
N GLU A 35 -10.29 1.11 -8.11
CA GLU A 35 -11.68 1.22 -7.67
C GLU A 35 -11.75 1.07 -6.15
N ALA A 36 -12.78 1.66 -5.52
CA ALA A 36 -12.97 1.53 -4.08
C ALA A 36 -13.43 0.12 -3.72
N LEU A 37 -12.72 -0.51 -2.77
CA LEU A 37 -12.98 -1.87 -2.31
C LEU A 37 -14.40 -2.07 -1.74
N GLU A 38 -15.00 -1.01 -1.18
CA GLU A 38 -16.37 -1.00 -0.63
C GLU A 38 -17.44 -1.30 -1.68
N PHE A 39 -17.23 -0.91 -2.94
CA PHE A 39 -18.23 -1.11 -3.99
C PHE A 39 -18.07 -2.49 -4.65
N HIS A 40 -16.84 -3.01 -4.71
CA HIS A 40 -16.57 -4.30 -5.33
C HIS A 40 -15.40 -5.05 -4.65
N LYS A 41 -15.72 -5.97 -3.72
CA LYS A 41 -14.74 -6.91 -3.12
C LYS A 41 -13.93 -7.71 -4.15
N MET A 42 -14.42 -7.86 -5.38
CA MET A 42 -13.76 -8.58 -6.49
C MET A 42 -13.10 -7.68 -7.55
N VAL A 43 -13.32 -6.35 -7.58
CA VAL A 43 -12.96 -5.48 -8.74
C VAL A 43 -12.06 -4.28 -8.40
N GLY A 44 -11.66 -4.09 -7.13
CA GLY A 44 -10.57 -3.16 -6.79
C GLY A 44 -9.21 -3.64 -7.30
N LYS A 45 -8.88 -3.43 -8.58
CA LYS A 45 -7.57 -3.79 -9.12
C LYS A 45 -6.47 -2.96 -8.45
N THR A 46 -5.52 -3.66 -7.82
CA THR A 46 -4.35 -3.03 -7.19
C THR A 46 -3.45 -2.45 -8.27
N VAL A 47 -3.31 -1.13 -8.27
CA VAL A 47 -2.32 -0.42 -9.09
C VAL A 47 -0.92 -0.67 -8.54
N MET A 48 -0.77 -0.44 -7.22
CA MET A 48 0.43 -0.79 -6.50
C MET A 48 0.08 -1.04 -5.03
N ARG A 49 0.60 -2.13 -4.46
CA ARG A 49 0.66 -2.37 -3.03
C ARG A 49 2.12 -2.34 -2.61
N VAL A 50 2.43 -1.51 -1.64
CA VAL A 50 3.72 -1.48 -0.94
C VAL A 50 3.49 -2.10 0.43
N MET A 51 4.09 -3.25 0.69
CA MET A 51 3.97 -3.94 1.98
C MET A 51 5.33 -4.04 2.65
N LEU A 52 5.42 -3.65 3.92
CA LEU A 52 6.58 -3.83 4.77
C LEU A 52 6.26 -4.83 5.88
N ASN A 53 7.18 -5.75 6.14
CA ASN A 53 7.19 -6.58 7.35
C ASN A 53 8.58 -6.56 7.97
N ALA A 54 8.81 -7.35 9.03
CA ALA A 54 10.09 -7.42 9.73
C ALA A 54 11.30 -7.80 8.83
N ASN A 55 11.05 -8.40 7.68
CA ASN A 55 12.09 -8.98 6.82
C ASN A 55 12.36 -8.20 5.54
N ALA A 56 11.31 -7.65 4.92
CA ALA A 56 11.43 -7.06 3.60
C ALA A 56 10.29 -6.08 3.27
N LEU A 57 10.50 -5.36 2.17
CA LEU A 57 9.53 -4.57 1.46
C LEU A 57 9.11 -5.34 0.21
N TYR A 58 7.81 -5.36 -0.06
CA TYR A 58 7.23 -6.04 -1.21
C TYR A 58 6.39 -5.06 -2.02
N PHE A 59 6.55 -5.12 -3.33
CA PHE A 59 5.61 -4.53 -4.27
C PHE A 59 4.72 -5.61 -4.85
N ASN A 60 3.44 -5.30 -5.01
CA ASN A 60 2.49 -6.14 -5.72
C ASN A 60 1.54 -5.28 -6.57
N SER A 61 1.19 -5.74 -7.77
CA SER A 61 0.20 -5.08 -8.63
C SER A 61 -0.57 -6.07 -9.49
N SER A 62 -1.66 -5.59 -10.06
CA SER A 62 -2.35 -6.26 -11.18
C SER A 62 -1.68 -5.88 -12.51
N LYS A 63 -1.51 -6.84 -13.44
CA LYS A 63 -0.97 -6.55 -14.78
C LYS A 63 -1.94 -5.82 -15.71
N GLN A 64 -3.23 -6.09 -15.55
CA GLN A 64 -4.27 -5.58 -16.44
C GLN A 64 -5.57 -5.41 -15.67
N LEU A 65 -6.35 -4.39 -16.02
CA LEU A 65 -7.66 -4.12 -15.42
C LEU A 65 -8.63 -5.30 -15.62
N ASN A 66 -8.44 -6.11 -16.66
CA ASN A 66 -9.36 -7.20 -17.03
C ASN A 66 -8.80 -8.62 -16.88
N LYS A 67 -7.59 -8.80 -16.31
CA LYS A 67 -6.99 -10.14 -16.11
C LYS A 67 -6.53 -10.38 -14.68
N GLY A 68 -6.39 -11.64 -14.29
CA GLY A 68 -5.95 -12.09 -12.96
C GLY A 68 -4.43 -12.18 -12.77
N SER A 69 -3.63 -11.70 -13.72
CA SER A 69 -2.17 -11.77 -13.59
C SER A 69 -1.66 -10.68 -12.65
N THR A 70 -0.78 -11.07 -11.73
CA THR A 70 -0.14 -10.17 -10.75
C THR A 70 1.37 -10.16 -10.92
N ASN A 71 2.00 -9.07 -10.48
CA ASN A 71 3.45 -8.93 -10.39
C ASN A 71 3.88 -8.80 -8.95
N LYS A 72 5.03 -9.36 -8.61
CA LYS A 72 5.62 -9.26 -7.27
C LYS A 72 7.10 -8.92 -7.38
N GLN A 73 7.53 -7.92 -6.62
CA GLN A 73 8.95 -7.56 -6.47
C GLN A 73 9.28 -7.49 -4.98
N THR A 74 10.39 -8.08 -4.58
CA THR A 74 10.85 -8.11 -3.18
C THR A 74 12.13 -7.30 -3.04
N CYS A 75 12.19 -6.46 -2.01
CA CYS A 75 13.33 -5.62 -1.67
C CYS A 75 13.72 -5.88 -0.20
N THR A 76 14.76 -6.68 0.02
CA THR A 76 15.19 -7.13 1.35
C THR A 76 15.83 -6.05 2.22
N ASN A 77 16.28 -4.95 1.63
CA ASN A 77 16.90 -3.84 2.38
C ASN A 77 15.87 -2.89 3.00
N GLY A 78 14.61 -2.98 2.60
CA GLY A 78 13.52 -2.20 3.18
C GLY A 78 12.78 -3.09 4.14
N LYS A 79 12.59 -2.68 5.40
CA LYS A 79 11.82 -3.47 6.36
C LYS A 79 11.06 -2.56 7.30
N LEU A 80 9.99 -3.11 7.86
CA LEU A 80 9.28 -2.48 8.95
C LEU A 80 10.16 -2.50 10.19
N ASP A 81 10.28 -1.34 10.82
CA ASP A 81 10.99 -1.14 12.07
C ASP A 81 10.22 -0.06 12.86
N LYS A 82 10.29 -0.08 14.19
CA LYS A 82 9.71 0.94 15.07
C LYS A 82 10.22 2.34 14.76
N GLU A 83 11.41 2.44 14.17
CA GLU A 83 12.03 3.71 13.79
C GLU A 83 11.49 4.28 12.47
N LEU A 84 10.63 3.55 11.74
CA LEU A 84 10.03 4.03 10.51
C LEU A 84 9.07 5.19 10.80
N LYS A 85 9.39 6.36 10.24
CA LYS A 85 8.67 7.61 10.46
C LYS A 85 7.70 7.92 9.33
N GLU A 86 8.15 7.68 8.10
CA GLU A 86 7.46 8.15 6.91
C GLU A 86 7.75 7.25 5.71
N LEU A 87 6.71 7.05 4.90
CA LEU A 87 6.80 6.43 3.59
C LEU A 87 6.26 7.40 2.54
N GLN A 88 7.09 7.75 1.57
CA GLN A 88 6.71 8.60 0.44
C GLN A 88 6.61 7.76 -0.82
N ILE A 89 5.56 7.99 -1.62
CA ILE A 89 5.38 7.45 -2.97
C ILE A 89 5.38 8.65 -3.91
N ARG A 90 6.46 8.81 -4.67
CA ARG A 90 6.55 9.77 -5.76
C ARG A 90 6.14 9.09 -7.04
N VAL A 91 5.21 9.70 -7.76
CA VAL A 91 4.75 9.24 -9.06
C VAL A 91 5.74 9.68 -10.13
N MET A 92 6.12 8.75 -10.99
CA MET A 92 7.03 8.95 -12.12
C MET A 92 6.27 8.71 -13.42
N ASP A 93 6.85 9.07 -14.56
CA ASP A 93 6.23 8.85 -15.88
C ASP A 93 6.01 7.36 -16.21
N ASP A 94 6.82 6.47 -15.61
CA ASP A 94 6.83 5.03 -15.88
C ASP A 94 6.74 4.17 -14.61
N GLY A 95 6.25 4.74 -13.50
CA GLY A 95 6.06 4.00 -12.27
C GLY A 95 6.09 4.85 -11.01
N PHE A 96 6.68 4.29 -9.95
CA PHE A 96 6.66 4.86 -8.61
C PHE A 96 8.03 4.74 -7.95
N ASN A 97 8.44 5.82 -7.29
CA ASN A 97 9.56 5.81 -6.36
C ASN A 97 9.04 5.81 -4.93
N VAL A 98 9.38 4.77 -4.18
CA VAL A 98 9.00 4.62 -2.78
C VAL A 98 10.20 4.91 -1.90
N THR A 99 10.11 5.96 -1.10
CA THR A 99 11.15 6.38 -0.16
C THR A 99 10.71 6.09 1.26
N LEU A 100 11.49 5.27 1.97
CA LEU A 100 11.36 5.06 3.41
C LEU A 100 12.26 6.04 4.15
N THR A 101 11.73 6.67 5.20
CA THR A 101 12.49 7.56 6.10
C THR A 101 12.36 7.10 7.54
N TRP A 102 13.49 6.97 8.23
CA TRP A 102 13.55 6.60 9.64
C TRP A 102 13.80 7.81 10.56
N ASN A 103 13.63 7.64 11.87
CA ASN A 103 13.79 8.70 12.87
C ASN A 103 15.19 9.33 12.90
N ASN A 104 16.23 8.58 12.54
CA ASN A 104 17.59 9.10 12.36
C ASN A 104 17.78 9.89 11.04
N ASN A 105 16.71 10.10 10.28
CA ASN A 105 16.68 10.72 8.95
C ASN A 105 17.42 9.96 7.86
N SER A 106 17.80 8.70 8.07
CA SER A 106 18.24 7.85 6.96
C SER A 106 17.09 7.65 5.98
N ARG A 107 17.44 7.49 4.70
CA ARG A 107 16.47 7.32 3.62
C ARG A 107 16.93 6.24 2.66
N THR A 108 15.98 5.43 2.22
CA THR A 108 16.20 4.47 1.14
C THR A 108 15.06 4.56 0.15
N THR A 109 15.41 4.64 -1.14
CA THR A 109 14.44 4.74 -2.25
C THR A 109 14.44 3.45 -3.05
N TYR A 110 13.25 2.99 -3.41
CA TYR A 110 13.01 1.82 -4.25
C TYR A 110 12.16 2.24 -5.45
N THR A 111 12.52 1.75 -6.62
CA THR A 111 11.76 2.02 -7.85
C THR A 111 10.92 0.82 -8.20
N TYR A 112 9.67 1.09 -8.56
CA TYR A 112 8.69 0.12 -9.02
C TYR A 112 8.07 0.61 -10.32
N SER A 113 8.26 -0.13 -11.41
CA SER A 113 7.89 0.29 -12.77
C SER A 113 7.00 -0.72 -13.50
N ASP A 114 6.26 -1.55 -12.75
CA ASP A 114 5.46 -2.64 -13.29
C ASP A 114 3.99 -2.52 -12.84
N GLY A 115 3.06 -3.11 -13.57
CA GLY A 115 1.63 -3.10 -13.23
C GLY A 115 0.79 -2.09 -14.02
N LEU A 116 -0.25 -1.57 -13.37
CA LEU A 116 -1.16 -0.59 -13.96
C LEU A 116 -0.52 0.81 -13.99
N PRO A 117 -0.89 1.64 -14.98
CA PRO A 117 -0.39 3.00 -15.08
C PRO A 117 -0.86 3.87 -13.89
N GLU A 118 -0.11 4.93 -13.62
CA GLU A 118 -0.31 5.86 -12.51
C GLU A 118 -1.67 6.57 -12.54
N TRP A 119 -2.17 6.89 -13.73
CA TRP A 119 -3.50 7.50 -13.88
C TRP A 119 -4.63 6.59 -13.36
N ALA A 120 -4.38 5.29 -13.21
CA ALA A 120 -5.36 4.34 -12.69
C ALA A 120 -5.50 4.43 -11.16
N VAL A 121 -4.74 5.27 -10.45
CA VAL A 121 -4.89 5.41 -8.99
C VAL A 121 -6.09 6.31 -8.67
N GLN A 122 -7.10 5.72 -8.02
CA GLN A 122 -8.31 6.41 -7.55
C GLN A 122 -8.47 6.40 -6.04
N TYR A 123 -7.90 5.40 -5.35
CA TYR A 123 -8.03 5.24 -3.91
C TYR A 123 -6.72 4.84 -3.24
N ILE A 124 -6.52 5.34 -2.02
CA ILE A 124 -5.40 5.01 -1.15
C ILE A 124 -5.94 4.42 0.14
N THR A 125 -5.40 3.26 0.55
CA THR A 125 -5.61 2.70 1.89
C THR A 125 -4.28 2.44 2.59
N VAL A 126 -4.33 2.44 3.93
CA VAL A 126 -3.22 2.02 4.79
C VAL A 126 -3.78 0.93 5.69
N GLU A 127 -3.21 -0.27 5.58
CA GLU A 127 -3.52 -1.44 6.38
C GLU A 127 -2.33 -1.74 7.27
N TYR A 128 -2.57 -2.17 8.50
CA TYR A 128 -1.51 -2.58 9.40
C TYR A 128 -2.00 -3.71 10.30
N ASN A 129 -1.16 -4.73 10.47
CA ASN A 129 -1.45 -5.92 11.26
C ASN A 129 -0.38 -6.04 12.35
N ASP A 130 -0.79 -6.32 13.59
CA ASP A 130 0.10 -6.43 14.75
C ASP A 130 1.04 -5.23 14.95
N VAL A 131 0.62 -4.03 14.56
CA VAL A 131 1.37 -2.77 14.76
C VAL A 131 0.63 -1.88 15.74
N THR A 132 1.33 -1.44 16.79
CA THR A 132 0.78 -0.44 17.73
C THR A 132 1.19 0.95 17.28
N LEU A 133 0.21 1.82 17.00
CA LEU A 133 0.44 3.21 16.60
C LEU A 133 0.07 4.21 17.71
N SER A 134 0.80 5.31 17.80
CA SER A 134 0.50 6.43 18.72
C SER A 134 -0.72 7.24 18.28
N ASN A 135 -0.92 7.31 16.97
CA ASN A 135 -2.02 8.00 16.31
C ASN A 135 -2.33 7.29 14.99
N PRO A 136 -3.53 7.45 14.43
CA PRO A 136 -3.85 6.94 13.11
C PRO A 136 -2.83 7.43 12.06
N PRO A 137 -2.52 6.62 11.03
CA PRO A 137 -1.68 7.05 9.92
C PRO A 137 -2.22 8.33 9.29
N ASN A 138 -1.32 9.26 8.98
CA ASN A 138 -1.69 10.51 8.31
C ASN A 138 -1.22 10.47 6.85
N ILE A 139 -2.16 10.52 5.92
CA ILE A 139 -1.90 10.54 4.48
C ILE A 139 -1.97 12.00 4.02
N ILE A 140 -0.91 12.45 3.36
CA ILE A 140 -0.75 13.80 2.81
C ILE A 140 -0.41 13.65 1.34
N CYS A 141 -1.00 14.48 0.48
CA CYS A 141 -0.71 14.48 -0.94
C CYS A 141 -0.19 15.84 -1.38
N VAL A 142 0.65 15.86 -2.41
CA VAL A 142 1.12 17.06 -3.08
C VAL A 142 0.87 16.85 -4.58
N PRO A 143 0.04 17.70 -5.22
CA PRO A 143 -0.65 18.85 -4.63
C PRO A 143 -1.71 18.45 -3.59
N GLU A 144 -2.02 19.33 -2.63
CA GLU A 144 -2.87 18.99 -1.48
C GLU A 144 -4.29 18.63 -1.89
N GLU A 145 -4.81 19.31 -2.92
CA GLU A 145 -6.12 19.04 -3.50
C GLU A 145 -6.27 17.62 -4.05
N ARG A 146 -5.16 16.91 -4.33
CA ARG A 146 -5.17 15.55 -4.88
C ARG A 146 -5.87 14.56 -3.97
N CYS A 147 -5.80 14.74 -2.65
CA CYS A 147 -6.36 13.78 -1.71
C CYS A 147 -7.55 14.36 -0.97
N ARG A 148 -8.73 13.74 -1.16
CA ARG A 148 -9.93 14.08 -0.40
C ARG A 148 -10.04 13.19 0.82
N ARG A 149 -10.11 13.80 2.00
CA ARG A 149 -10.64 13.11 3.17
C ARG A 149 -12.12 12.81 2.91
N PRO A 150 -12.60 11.59 3.21
CA PRO A 150 -14.04 11.32 3.13
C PRO A 150 -14.77 12.31 4.03
N MET A 151 -15.85 12.91 3.53
CA MET A 151 -16.60 13.96 4.25
C MET A 151 -17.17 13.51 5.60
N ASN A 152 -17.17 12.20 5.90
CA ASN A 152 -17.79 11.60 7.08
C ASN A 152 -16.82 10.89 8.04
N GLY A 153 -15.53 11.26 8.08
CA GLY A 153 -14.68 11.14 9.27
C GLY A 153 -14.43 9.76 9.92
N ILE A 154 -14.90 8.64 9.37
CA ILE A 154 -14.66 7.31 9.95
C ILE A 154 -14.41 6.31 8.83
N GLU A 155 -13.16 5.96 8.63
CA GLU A 155 -12.75 4.78 7.86
C GLU A 155 -11.48 4.20 8.49
N GLN A 156 -11.60 3.73 9.74
CA GLN A 156 -10.72 2.65 10.21
C GLN A 156 -11.31 1.36 9.66
N TYR A 157 -10.71 0.83 8.60
CA TYR A 157 -11.07 -0.49 8.11
C TYR A 157 -10.29 -1.54 8.88
N ASN A 158 -10.93 -2.10 9.90
CA ASN A 158 -10.62 -3.45 10.33
C ASN A 158 -11.06 -4.37 9.19
N ILE A 159 -10.10 -4.84 8.40
CA ILE A 159 -10.32 -6.02 7.58
C ILE A 159 -10.44 -7.14 8.60
N GLU A 160 -11.64 -7.66 8.82
CA GLU A 160 -11.81 -8.96 9.48
C GLU A 160 -10.99 -9.99 8.69
N ASP A 161 -10.17 -10.77 9.40
CA ASP A 161 -9.43 -11.90 8.87
C ASP A 161 -10.39 -12.83 8.10
N ASP A 162 -10.43 -12.73 6.78
CA ASP A 162 -10.97 -13.81 5.95
C ASP A 162 -9.90 -14.91 5.87
N ALA A 163 -9.94 -15.77 6.88
CA ALA A 163 -9.39 -17.10 6.86
C ALA A 163 -9.96 -17.92 5.69
N LEU A 164 -9.37 -17.84 4.50
CA LEU A 164 -9.61 -18.77 3.40
C LEU A 164 -8.35 -18.99 2.55
N TRP A 165 -7.36 -19.65 3.17
CA TRP A 165 -6.47 -20.59 2.46
C TRP A 165 -6.46 -21.91 3.23
N THR A 166 -7.61 -22.54 3.38
CA THR A 166 -7.71 -23.98 3.65
C THR A 166 -8.29 -24.66 2.42
N GLY A 167 -7.57 -25.67 1.91
CA GLY A 167 -8.14 -26.66 1.00
C GLY A 167 -7.56 -26.69 -0.42
N VAL A 168 -6.34 -27.22 -0.56
CA VAL A 168 -6.09 -28.18 -1.64
C VAL A 168 -5.58 -29.47 -0.99
N GLY A 169 -6.52 -30.26 -0.49
CA GLY A 169 -6.30 -31.68 -0.30
C GLY A 169 -6.22 -32.32 -1.68
N MET A 170 -5.05 -32.87 -2.02
CA MET A 170 -4.91 -33.80 -3.13
C MET A 170 -5.79 -35.02 -2.85
N ASN A 171 -6.75 -35.27 -3.74
CA ASN A 171 -7.46 -36.54 -3.80
C ASN A 171 -7.44 -36.97 -5.28
N THR A 172 -6.46 -37.78 -5.64
CA THR A 172 -6.42 -38.50 -6.92
C THR A 172 -6.57 -39.98 -6.63
N ASN A 173 -7.79 -40.48 -6.78
CA ASN A 173 -8.07 -41.89 -7.01
C ASN A 173 -8.58 -42.01 -8.45
N PHE A 174 -7.71 -42.47 -9.36
CA PHE A 174 -7.98 -43.42 -10.44
C PHE A 174 -6.62 -43.88 -11.00
#